data_AF-A0A7H8M9Q8-F1
#
_entry.id   AF-A0A7H8M9Q8-F1
#
_cell.length_a   1.000
_cell.length_b   1.000
_cell.length_c   1.000
_cell.angle_alpha   90.00
_cell.angle_beta   90.00
_cell.angle_gamma   90.00
#
_symmetry.space_group_name_H-M   'P 1'
#
loop_
_entity.id
_entity.type
_entity.pdbx_description
1 polymer ?
#
loop_
_entity_poly.entity_id
_entity_poly.type
_entity_poly.pdbx_seq_one_letter_code
_entity_poly.pdbx_strand_id
1 'polypeptide(L)'
;MTIRSTGGQVAAYAWLVFALLNFVDLFVGITGDPEYSLTTFTIAFLLLLGCGIAYTVGLRPAIIGDDDGVTVRNPLRDVRAPWAAIRNIEGKNAVTVRFTGPDGTDVETRAWVHQTSPRAQAKAESRAEKQARKNQGAGLDLRGRTPTAFAAQQLNELRDRHRPRAKSGAPDRAAAAKQAETARGTVAWSIPAVAALAVPLAAVIVALILSLVG
;
A
#
# COMPACT_ATOMS: atom_id res chain seq x y z
N MET A 1 -5.43 13.25 -1.95
CA MET A 1 -3.97 12.97 -1.87
C MET A 1 -3.73 11.48 -2.09
N THR A 2 -2.68 11.10 -2.84
CA THR A 2 -2.33 9.69 -3.07
C THR A 2 -0.82 9.48 -2.98
N ILE A 3 -0.38 8.48 -2.19
CA ILE A 3 1.02 8.11 -2.00
C ILE A 3 1.23 6.67 -2.50
N ARG A 4 2.27 6.46 -3.32
CA ARG A 4 2.67 5.17 -3.89
C ARG A 4 4.18 4.99 -3.77
N SER A 5 4.66 3.75 -3.93
CA SER A 5 6.09 3.44 -3.92
C SER A 5 6.68 3.55 -5.32
N THR A 6 7.51 4.55 -5.59
CA THR A 6 8.17 4.72 -6.90
C THR A 6 9.04 3.52 -7.25
N GLY A 7 9.88 3.04 -6.32
CA GLY A 7 10.75 1.88 -6.55
C GLY A 7 9.96 0.60 -6.82
N GLY A 8 8.85 0.40 -6.09
CA GLY A 8 7.95 -0.73 -6.34
C GLY A 8 7.27 -0.68 -7.70
N GLN A 9 6.86 0.52 -8.14
CA GLN A 9 6.27 0.72 -9.46
C GLN A 9 7.27 0.46 -10.58
N VAL A 10 8.49 0.98 -10.47
CA VAL A 10 9.55 0.78 -11.48
C VAL A 10 9.88 -0.71 -11.62
N ALA A 11 10.10 -1.40 -10.50
CA ALA A 11 10.37 -2.84 -10.52
C ALA A 11 9.21 -3.64 -11.13
N ALA A 12 7.97 -3.27 -10.79
CA ALA A 12 6.79 -3.93 -11.35
C ALA A 12 6.65 -3.69 -12.86
N TYR A 13 6.83 -2.45 -13.34
CA TYR A 13 6.80 -2.18 -14.77
C TYR A 13 7.93 -2.88 -15.51
N ALA A 14 9.15 -2.91 -14.97
CA ALA A 14 10.26 -3.65 -15.55
C ALA A 14 9.91 -5.14 -15.70
N TRP A 15 9.29 -5.74 -14.68
CA TRP A 15 8.81 -7.13 -14.76
C TRP A 15 7.71 -7.30 -15.82
N LEU A 16 6.74 -6.39 -15.90
CA LEU A 16 5.66 -6.48 -16.90
C LEU A 16 6.20 -6.38 -18.32
N VAL A 17 7.17 -5.48 -18.58
CA VAL A 17 7.83 -5.39 -19.88
C VAL A 17 8.61 -6.68 -20.17
N PHE A 18 9.38 -7.19 -19.20
CA PHE A 18 10.08 -8.46 -19.35
C PHE A 18 9.12 -9.61 -19.68
N ALA A 19 8.04 -9.77 -18.92
CA ALA A 19 7.05 -10.82 -19.15
C ALA A 19 6.37 -10.67 -20.52
N LEU A 20 6.02 -9.44 -20.92
CA LEU A 20 5.46 -9.17 -22.25
C LEU A 20 6.41 -9.59 -23.37
N LEU A 21 7.69 -9.23 -23.28
CA LEU A 21 8.70 -9.62 -24.27
C LEU A 21 8.85 -11.15 -24.34
N ASN A 22 8.84 -11.83 -23.20
CA ASN A 22 8.89 -13.30 -23.16
C ASN A 22 7.62 -13.93 -23.73
N PHE A 23 6.42 -13.37 -23.49
CA PHE A 23 5.20 -13.86 -24.12
C PHE A 23 5.25 -13.71 -25.64
N VAL A 24 5.72 -12.56 -26.13
CA VAL A 24 5.88 -12.34 -27.57
C VAL A 24 6.87 -13.36 -28.16
N ASP A 25 8.03 -13.56 -27.52
CA ASP A 25 9.00 -14.54 -27.98
C ASP A 25 8.42 -15.97 -27.98
N LEU A 26 7.70 -16.36 -26.93
CA LEU A 26 7.13 -17.69 -26.75
C LEU A 26 6.05 -18.04 -27.79
N PHE A 27 5.23 -17.06 -28.19
CA PHE A 27 4.10 -17.29 -29.11
C PHE A 27 4.40 -16.94 -30.57
N VAL A 28 5.31 -15.99 -30.81
CA VAL A 28 5.70 -15.57 -32.17
C VAL A 28 6.92 -16.35 -32.65
N GLY A 29 7.73 -16.88 -31.74
CA GLY A 29 8.92 -17.66 -32.08
C GLY A 29 10.07 -16.79 -32.59
N ILE A 30 10.37 -15.67 -31.91
CA ILE A 30 11.46 -14.77 -32.34
C ILE A 30 12.81 -15.48 -32.20
N THR A 31 12.98 -16.28 -31.15
CA THR A 31 14.23 -17.02 -30.85
C THR A 31 14.22 -18.48 -31.34
N GLY A 32 13.11 -18.99 -31.87
CA GLY A 32 12.96 -20.37 -32.37
C GLY A 32 11.51 -20.71 -32.74
N ASP A 33 11.25 -21.91 -33.25
CA ASP A 33 9.89 -22.29 -33.66
C ASP A 33 8.92 -22.36 -32.44
N PRO A 34 7.71 -21.79 -32.54
CA PRO A 34 6.75 -21.80 -31.45
C PRO A 34 6.18 -23.21 -31.25
N GLU A 35 6.67 -23.91 -30.23
CA GLU A 35 6.11 -25.19 -29.80
C GLU A 35 5.04 -25.01 -28.73
N TYR A 36 3.83 -25.49 -28.98
CA TYR A 36 2.69 -25.43 -28.03
C TYR A 36 2.68 -26.62 -27.07
N SER A 37 3.79 -26.83 -26.36
CA SER A 37 3.96 -27.93 -25.40
C SER A 37 3.42 -27.58 -24.00
N LEU A 38 3.23 -28.59 -23.15
CA LEU A 38 2.90 -28.40 -21.73
C LEU A 38 3.96 -27.52 -21.03
N THR A 39 5.23 -27.64 -21.42
CA THR A 39 6.33 -26.84 -20.90
C THR A 39 6.15 -25.36 -21.24
N THR A 40 5.79 -25.05 -22.48
CA THR A 40 5.50 -23.69 -22.96
C THR A 40 4.35 -23.07 -22.14
N PHE A 41 3.26 -23.79 -21.93
CA PHE A 41 2.16 -23.33 -21.08
C PHE A 41 2.59 -23.10 -19.64
N THR A 42 3.42 -24.00 -19.08
CA THR A 42 3.92 -23.85 -17.71
C THR A 42 4.75 -22.58 -17.55
N ILE A 43 5.66 -22.29 -18.50
CA ILE A 43 6.46 -21.06 -18.52
C ILE A 43 5.55 -19.83 -18.63
N ALA A 44 4.54 -19.87 -19.50
CA ALA A 44 3.58 -18.79 -19.65
C ALA A 44 2.85 -18.47 -18.34
N PHE A 45 2.36 -19.48 -17.61
CA PHE A 45 1.70 -19.28 -16.32
C PHE A 45 2.66 -18.84 -15.21
N LEU A 46 3.92 -19.25 -15.24
CA LEU A 46 4.95 -18.73 -14.33
C LEU A 46 5.21 -17.23 -14.56
N LEU A 47 5.31 -16.80 -15.82
CA LEU A 47 5.42 -15.37 -16.17
C LEU A 47 4.19 -14.59 -15.70
N LEU A 48 3.00 -15.16 -15.88
CA LEU A 48 1.74 -14.56 -15.43
C LEU A 48 1.66 -14.47 -13.90
N LEU A 49 2.13 -15.49 -13.18
CA LEU A 49 2.24 -15.46 -11.72
C LEU A 49 3.19 -14.34 -11.27
N GLY A 50 4.34 -14.21 -11.93
CA GLY A 50 5.25 -13.08 -11.71
C GLY A 50 4.58 -11.72 -11.93
N CYS A 51 3.75 -11.59 -12.97
CA CYS A 51 2.96 -10.37 -13.20
C CYS A 51 1.97 -10.10 -12.07
N GLY A 52 1.31 -11.14 -11.56
CA GLY A 52 0.44 -11.05 -10.38
C GLY A 52 1.19 -10.56 -9.14
N ILE A 53 2.37 -11.10 -8.89
CA ILE A 53 3.25 -10.66 -7.80
C ILE A 53 3.64 -9.18 -8.00
N ALA A 54 4.17 -8.82 -9.17
CA ALA A 54 4.57 -7.45 -9.50
C ALA A 54 3.41 -6.45 -9.31
N TYR A 55 2.22 -6.81 -9.77
CA TYR A 55 1.01 -6.01 -9.57
C TYR A 55 0.68 -5.84 -8.08
N THR A 56 0.58 -6.94 -7.33
CA THR A 56 0.13 -6.91 -5.93
C THR A 56 1.10 -6.21 -5.00
N VAL A 57 2.42 -6.36 -5.19
CA VAL A 57 3.43 -5.78 -4.28
C VAL A 57 3.96 -4.43 -4.75
N GLY A 58 3.92 -4.16 -6.06
CA GLY A 58 4.55 -2.98 -6.66
C GLY A 58 3.58 -1.91 -7.14
N LEU A 59 2.49 -2.28 -7.83
CA LEU A 59 1.56 -1.32 -8.44
C LEU A 59 0.34 -1.02 -7.58
N ARG A 60 -0.17 -2.05 -6.89
CA ARG A 60 -1.39 -1.97 -6.09
C ARG A 60 -1.25 -1.12 -4.83
N PRO A 61 -0.18 -1.25 -4.03
CA PRO A 61 -0.13 -0.61 -2.73
C PRO A 61 -0.19 0.92 -2.84
N ALA A 62 -1.10 1.52 -2.09
CA ALA A 62 -1.35 2.96 -2.12
C ALA A 62 -1.92 3.44 -0.79
N ILE A 63 -1.59 4.66 -0.39
CA ILE A 63 -2.30 5.38 0.68
C ILE A 63 -3.05 6.53 0.00
N ILE A 64 -4.37 6.58 0.19
CA ILE A 64 -5.24 7.57 -0.44
C ILE A 64 -5.95 8.31 0.68
N GLY A 65 -5.71 9.62 0.82
CA GLY A 65 -6.49 10.49 1.69
C GLY A 65 -7.46 11.31 0.83
N ASP A 66 -8.75 11.20 1.10
CA ASP A 66 -9.84 11.92 0.45
C ASP A 66 -10.66 12.69 1.50
N ASP A 67 -11.77 13.32 1.08
CA ASP A 67 -12.56 14.17 1.99
C ASP A 67 -13.30 13.37 3.08
N ASP A 68 -13.55 12.08 2.84
CA ASP A 68 -14.31 11.21 3.72
C ASP A 68 -13.40 10.43 4.70
N GLY A 69 -12.12 10.23 4.36
CA GLY A 69 -11.20 9.45 5.18
C GLY A 69 -9.86 9.08 4.54
N VAL A 70 -9.25 8.03 5.10
CA VAL A 70 -8.04 7.40 4.58
C VAL A 70 -8.33 5.99 4.09
N THR A 71 -7.88 5.68 2.89
CA THR A 71 -7.85 4.33 2.32
C THR A 71 -6.42 3.84 2.25
N VAL A 72 -6.10 2.78 2.98
CA VAL A 72 -4.82 2.07 2.91
C VAL A 72 -5.01 0.80 2.10
N ARG A 73 -4.46 0.79 0.88
CA ARG A 73 -4.44 -0.37 0.00
C ARG A 73 -3.14 -1.12 0.21
N ASN A 74 -3.22 -2.31 0.79
CA ASN A 74 -2.11 -3.25 0.99
C ASN A 74 -2.15 -4.34 -0.10
N PRO A 75 -1.12 -5.19 -0.25
CA PRO A 75 -1.05 -6.14 -1.37
C PRO A 75 -2.30 -7.01 -1.55
N LEU A 76 -2.89 -7.50 -0.44
CA LEU A 76 -4.07 -8.37 -0.49
C LEU A 76 -5.31 -7.81 0.21
N ARG A 77 -5.17 -6.70 0.95
CA ARG A 77 -6.26 -6.12 1.76
C ARG A 77 -6.43 -4.65 1.46
N ASP A 78 -7.68 -4.20 1.51
CA ASP A 78 -8.05 -2.79 1.49
C ASP A 78 -8.65 -2.42 2.83
N VAL A 79 -8.18 -1.29 3.37
CA VAL A 79 -8.65 -0.75 4.63
C VAL A 79 -9.14 0.66 4.39
N ARG A 80 -10.36 0.94 4.83
CA ARG A 80 -10.96 2.27 4.75
C ARG A 80 -11.28 2.75 6.16
N ALA A 81 -10.69 3.86 6.54
CA ALA A 81 -10.89 4.49 7.84
C ALA A 81 -11.45 5.91 7.65
N PRO A 82 -12.72 6.17 7.96
CA PRO A 82 -13.28 7.52 7.98
C PRO A 82 -12.52 8.43 8.95
N TRP A 83 -12.38 9.73 8.64
CA TRP A 83 -11.63 10.66 9.49
C TRP A 83 -12.09 10.69 10.95
N ALA A 84 -13.40 10.51 11.15
CA ALA A 84 -14.04 10.42 12.45
C ALA A 84 -13.60 9.20 13.28
N ALA A 85 -13.45 8.04 12.63
CA ALA A 85 -13.09 6.76 13.24
C ALA A 85 -11.59 6.66 13.59
N ILE A 86 -10.76 7.53 13.00
CA ILE A 86 -9.31 7.51 13.19
C ILE A 86 -8.96 8.04 14.59
N ARG A 87 -8.20 7.24 15.34
CA ARG A 87 -7.66 7.57 16.66
C ARG A 87 -6.26 8.19 16.55
N ASN A 88 -5.39 7.58 15.74
CA ASN A 88 -4.00 8.00 15.62
C ASN A 88 -3.41 7.61 14.26
N ILE A 89 -2.47 8.42 13.76
CA ILE A 89 -1.71 8.18 12.53
C ILE A 89 -0.23 8.44 12.83
N GLU A 90 0.59 7.40 12.73
CA GLU A 90 2.03 7.47 13.01
C GLU A 90 2.86 7.09 11.78
N GLY A 91 3.99 7.77 11.58
CA GLY A 91 4.92 7.50 10.48
C GLY A 91 6.31 7.17 11.01
N LYS A 92 6.49 5.96 11.54
CA LYS A 92 7.79 5.44 12.02
C LYS A 92 8.44 4.61 10.91
N ASN A 93 8.60 3.31 11.12
CA ASN A 93 9.09 2.33 10.12
C ASN A 93 8.20 2.25 8.87
N ALA A 94 6.90 2.48 9.06
CA ALA A 94 5.87 2.57 8.03
C ALA A 94 4.78 3.51 8.54
N VAL A 95 3.86 3.89 7.65
CA VAL A 95 2.65 4.62 8.07
C VAL A 95 1.69 3.63 8.73
N THR A 96 1.31 3.89 9.97
CA THR A 96 0.35 3.11 10.73
C THR A 96 -0.87 3.97 11.05
N VAL A 97 -2.05 3.43 10.79
CA VAL A 97 -3.33 4.08 11.09
C VAL A 97 -4.08 3.21 12.11
N ARG A 98 -4.43 3.81 13.26
CA ARG A 98 -5.27 3.22 14.29
C ARG A 98 -6.67 3.83 14.21
N PHE A 99 -7.68 2.99 14.09
CA PHE A 99 -9.07 3.42 13.90
C PHE A 99 -10.05 2.42 14.51
N THR A 100 -11.28 2.86 14.75
CA THR A 100 -12.36 1.97 15.18
C THR A 100 -12.84 1.12 14.00
N GLY A 101 -12.65 -0.20 14.10
CA GLY A 101 -12.96 -1.19 13.08
C GLY A 101 -14.46 -1.49 12.94
N PRO A 102 -14.82 -2.43 12.04
CA PRO A 102 -16.21 -2.73 11.70
C PRO A 102 -17.02 -3.25 12.90
N ASP A 103 -16.37 -3.99 13.80
CA ASP A 103 -16.99 -4.55 15.02
C ASP A 103 -16.94 -3.58 16.21
N GLY A 104 -16.49 -2.34 16.00
CA GLY A 104 -16.31 -1.35 17.07
C GLY A 104 -15.03 -1.52 17.90
N THR A 105 -14.21 -2.52 17.58
CA THR A 105 -12.89 -2.73 18.21
C THR A 105 -11.83 -1.81 17.60
N ASP A 106 -10.79 -1.48 18.37
CA ASP A 106 -9.65 -0.73 17.84
C ASP A 106 -8.82 -1.62 16.91
N VAL A 107 -8.68 -1.21 15.66
CA VAL A 107 -7.90 -1.89 14.63
C VAL A 107 -6.70 -1.04 14.25
N GLU A 108 -5.55 -1.69 14.13
CA GLU A 108 -4.33 -1.08 13.61
C GLU A 108 -4.03 -1.62 12.22
N THR A 109 -3.81 -0.72 11.26
CA THR A 109 -3.37 -1.09 9.91
C THR A 109 -2.06 -0.40 9.58
N ARG A 110 -1.07 -1.21 9.22
CA ARG A 110 0.21 -0.77 8.70
C ARG A 110 0.16 -0.71 7.17
N ALA A 111 0.55 0.42 6.60
CA ALA A 111 0.67 0.59 5.17
C ALA A 111 1.92 -0.13 4.62
N TRP A 112 1.74 -0.81 3.50
CA TRP A 112 2.85 -1.41 2.75
C TRP A 112 3.72 -0.37 2.05
N VAL A 113 3.11 0.75 1.65
CA VAL A 113 3.80 1.84 0.95
C VAL A 113 4.77 2.54 1.87
N HIS A 114 5.98 2.76 1.37
CA HIS A 114 7.08 3.39 2.09
C HIS A 114 7.44 2.64 3.37
N GLN A 115 8.35 1.68 3.23
CA GLN A 115 9.04 1.10 4.37
C GLN A 115 10.38 1.80 4.49
N THR A 116 10.62 2.45 5.63
CA THR A 116 11.95 2.99 5.91
C THR A 116 12.70 2.00 6.79
N SER A 117 13.93 1.67 6.41
CA SER A 117 14.75 0.77 7.22
C SER A 117 15.11 1.47 8.54
N PRO A 118 15.33 0.71 9.64
CA PRO A 118 15.79 1.28 10.91
C PRO A 118 17.08 2.10 10.76
N ARG A 119 17.98 1.66 9.87
CA ARG A 119 19.22 2.36 9.56
C ARG A 119 19.00 3.69 8.82
N ALA A 120 18.03 3.75 7.91
CA ALA A 120 17.66 4.99 7.23
C ALA A 120 17.01 5.99 8.19
N GLN A 121 16.19 5.50 9.15
CA GLN A 121 15.64 6.33 10.22
C GLN A 121 16.73 6.86 11.16
N ALA A 122 17.58 5.99 11.71
CA ALA A 122 18.68 6.41 12.58
C ALA A 122 19.62 7.41 11.90
N LYS A 123 19.85 7.26 10.59
CA LYS A 123 20.63 8.21 9.80
C LYS A 123 19.90 9.55 9.60
N ALA A 124 18.58 9.54 9.43
CA ALA A 124 17.76 10.75 9.35
C ALA A 124 17.72 11.50 10.70
N GLU A 125 17.54 10.77 11.80
CA GLU A 125 17.58 11.28 13.18
C GLU A 125 18.94 11.87 13.53
N SER A 126 20.03 11.12 13.29
CA SER A 126 21.40 11.61 13.50
C SER A 126 21.72 12.88 12.70
N ARG A 127 21.23 12.98 11.45
CA ARG A 127 21.38 14.19 10.63
C ARG A 127 20.55 15.34 11.18
N ALA A 128 19.34 15.07 11.68
CA ALA A 128 18.47 16.06 12.30
C ALA A 128 19.10 16.61 13.58
N GLU A 129 19.65 15.76 14.45
CA GLU A 129 20.39 16.18 15.66
C GLU A 129 21.61 17.03 15.32
N LYS A 130 22.41 16.63 14.32
CA LYS A 130 23.58 17.41 13.88
C LYS A 130 23.21 18.78 13.35
N GLN A 131 22.08 18.90 12.64
CA GLN A 131 21.60 20.19 12.11
C GLN A 131 20.90 21.04 13.18
N ALA A 132 20.17 20.43 14.12
CA ALA A 132 19.62 21.12 15.29
C ALA A 132 20.73 21.72 16.16
N ARG A 133 21.83 20.97 16.36
CA ARG A 133 23.02 21.49 17.06
C ARG A 133 23.71 22.63 16.30
N LYS A 134 23.66 22.64 14.96
CA LYS A 134 24.27 23.67 14.11
C LYS A 134 23.42 24.94 14.01
N ASN A 135 22.10 24.84 14.13
CA ASN A 135 21.16 25.95 14.01
C ASN A 135 20.54 26.31 15.39
N GLN A 136 21.31 26.95 16.27
CA GLN A 136 20.87 27.37 17.62
C GLN A 136 19.85 28.55 17.63
N GLY A 137 19.00 28.74 16.62
CA GLY A 137 18.12 29.93 16.59
C GLY A 137 16.94 29.96 15.64
N ALA A 138 16.71 28.93 14.82
CA ALA A 138 15.52 28.86 13.99
C ALA A 138 14.81 27.55 14.28
N GLY A 139 13.59 27.62 14.85
CA GLY A 139 12.69 26.51 15.09
C GLY A 139 12.22 25.87 13.78
N LEU A 140 13.14 25.25 13.04
CA LEU A 140 12.84 24.39 11.92
C LEU A 140 12.16 23.15 12.49
N ASP A 141 10.85 23.04 12.29
CA ASP A 141 10.10 21.83 12.60
C ASP A 141 10.72 20.65 11.82
N LEU A 142 11.25 19.68 12.56
CA LEU A 142 11.97 18.52 12.02
C LEU A 142 11.03 17.35 11.69
N ARG A 143 9.72 17.52 11.90
CA ARG A 143 8.69 16.52 11.55
C ARG A 143 8.64 16.39 10.01
N GLY A 144 8.67 15.15 9.51
CA GLY A 144 8.49 14.87 8.07
C GLY A 144 9.75 14.57 7.23
N ARG A 145 10.91 14.26 7.82
CA ARG A 145 12.13 13.98 7.01
C ARG A 145 12.21 12.59 6.39
N THR A 146 11.57 11.59 6.99
CA THR A 146 11.43 10.29 6.31
C THR A 146 10.17 10.34 5.46
N PRO A 147 10.16 9.63 4.31
CA PRO A 147 8.96 9.56 3.48
C PRO A 147 7.73 9.06 4.25
N THR A 148 7.93 8.24 5.28
CA THR A 148 6.88 7.76 6.19
C THR A 148 6.37 8.83 7.16
N ALA A 149 7.27 9.60 7.77
CA ALA A 149 6.89 10.69 8.67
C ALA A 149 6.17 11.82 7.91
N PHE A 150 6.64 12.14 6.70
CA PHE A 150 6.00 13.14 5.84
C PHE A 150 4.59 12.71 5.46
N ALA A 151 4.42 11.46 5.04
CA ALA A 151 3.11 10.89 4.73
C ALA A 151 2.15 10.95 5.93
N ALA A 152 2.62 10.58 7.13
CA ALA A 152 1.82 10.65 8.34
C ALA A 152 1.46 12.09 8.71
N GLN A 153 2.37 13.06 8.53
CA GLN A 153 2.08 14.47 8.78
C GLN A 153 0.98 14.99 7.85
N GLN A 154 1.11 14.79 6.54
CA GLN A 154 0.11 15.21 5.55
C GLN A 154 -1.28 14.60 5.85
N LEU A 155 -1.32 13.34 6.28
CA LEU A 155 -2.57 12.68 6.68
C LEU A 155 -3.15 13.24 7.99
N ASN A 156 -2.31 13.58 8.97
CA ASN A 156 -2.76 14.25 10.19
C ASN A 156 -3.32 15.65 9.88
N GLU A 157 -2.68 16.42 8.99
CA GLU A 157 -3.19 17.72 8.54
C GLU A 157 -4.53 17.62 7.78
N LEU A 158 -4.72 16.57 6.97
CA LEU A 158 -6.02 16.25 6.38
C LEU A 158 -7.04 15.90 7.46
N ARG A 159 -6.72 14.99 8.38
CA ARG A 159 -7.60 14.62 9.50
C ARG A 159 -8.05 15.85 10.28
N ASP A 160 -7.13 16.74 10.62
CA ASP A 160 -7.42 17.90 11.46
C ASP A 160 -8.29 18.95 10.75
N ARG A 161 -8.25 18.98 9.40
CA ARG A 161 -9.18 19.78 8.57
C ARG A 161 -10.59 19.18 8.53
N HIS A 162 -10.70 17.85 8.43
CA HIS A 162 -11.99 17.17 8.27
C HIS A 162 -12.65 16.74 9.58
N ARG A 163 -11.94 16.79 10.72
CA ARG A 163 -12.51 16.41 12.02
C ARG A 163 -13.47 17.50 12.53
N PRO A 164 -14.77 17.18 12.74
CA PRO A 164 -15.72 18.15 13.28
C PRO A 164 -15.30 18.56 14.70
N ARG A 165 -15.07 19.85 14.91
CA ARG A 165 -14.74 20.39 16.24
C ARG A 165 -16.00 20.48 17.08
N ALA A 166 -16.11 19.63 18.09
CA ALA A 166 -17.22 19.61 19.05
C ALA A 166 -17.36 20.91 19.89
N LYS A 167 -16.32 21.76 19.93
CA LYS A 167 -16.28 22.96 20.77
C LYS A 167 -16.97 24.20 20.21
N SER A 168 -17.59 24.16 19.02
CA SER A 168 -18.06 25.41 18.39
C SER A 168 -19.43 25.92 18.84
N GLY A 169 -20.08 25.35 19.85
CA GLY A 169 -21.39 25.80 20.37
C GLY A 169 -22.58 25.67 19.40
N ALA A 170 -22.32 25.42 18.11
CA ALA A 170 -23.31 25.20 17.07
C ALA A 170 -23.91 23.77 17.18
N PRO A 171 -25.25 23.63 17.28
CA PRO A 171 -25.91 22.34 17.48
C PRO A 171 -25.63 21.34 16.35
N ASP A 172 -25.51 21.82 15.10
CA ASP A 172 -25.21 20.97 13.94
C ASP A 172 -23.83 20.31 14.04
N ARG A 173 -22.84 21.01 14.62
CA ARG A 173 -21.48 20.46 14.81
C ARG A 173 -21.41 19.49 15.98
N ALA A 174 -22.26 19.65 16.99
CA ALA A 174 -22.39 18.68 18.08
C ALA A 174 -23.06 17.38 17.61
N ALA A 175 -24.06 17.47 16.73
CA ALA A 175 -24.67 16.30 16.08
C ALA A 175 -23.67 15.55 15.18
N ALA A 176 -22.89 16.28 14.38
CA ALA A 176 -21.82 15.71 13.56
C ALA A 176 -20.72 15.04 14.42
N ALA A 177 -20.39 15.61 15.58
CA ALA A 177 -19.43 15.01 16.51
C ALA A 177 -19.95 13.70 17.13
N LYS A 178 -21.26 13.58 17.42
CA LYS A 178 -21.87 12.32 17.89
C LYS A 178 -21.92 11.25 16.80
N GLN A 179 -22.21 11.63 15.55
CA GLN A 179 -22.11 10.70 14.41
C GLN A 179 -20.67 10.27 14.16
N ALA A 180 -19.69 11.14 14.45
CA ALA A 180 -18.29 10.80 14.36
C ALA A 180 -17.86 9.75 15.41
N GLU A 181 -18.51 9.68 16.57
CA GLU A 181 -18.24 8.62 17.57
C GLU A 181 -18.70 7.24 17.12
N THR A 182 -19.71 7.16 16.24
CA THR A 182 -20.23 5.90 15.70
C THR A 182 -19.58 5.50 14.37
N ALA A 183 -18.68 6.34 13.83
CA ALA A 183 -18.00 6.05 12.58
C ALA A 183 -17.11 4.80 12.71
N ARG A 184 -17.26 3.86 11.78
CA ARG A 184 -16.50 2.61 11.72
C ARG A 184 -15.75 2.50 10.41
N GLY A 185 -14.54 1.98 10.46
CA GLY A 185 -13.76 1.62 9.28
C GLY A 185 -14.13 0.23 8.77
N THR A 186 -13.66 -0.08 7.56
CA THR A 186 -13.84 -1.39 6.92
C THR A 186 -12.49 -2.01 6.56
N VAL A 187 -12.46 -3.34 6.59
CA VAL A 187 -11.31 -4.15 6.15
C VAL A 187 -11.85 -5.21 5.21
N ALA A 188 -11.39 -5.18 3.96
CA ALA A 188 -11.85 -6.10 2.92
C ALA A 188 -10.67 -6.76 2.20
N TRP A 189 -10.91 -7.97 1.68
CA TRP A 189 -9.97 -8.61 0.79
C TRP A 189 -10.09 -8.05 -0.62
N SER A 190 -8.95 -7.88 -1.26
CA SER A 190 -8.90 -7.48 -2.65
C SER A 190 -9.07 -8.68 -3.56
N ILE A 191 -10.30 -8.98 -3.96
CA ILE A 191 -10.63 -9.99 -4.97
C ILE A 191 -9.68 -9.95 -6.18
N PRO A 192 -9.42 -8.79 -6.85
CA PRO A 192 -8.54 -8.78 -8.01
C PRO A 192 -7.08 -9.12 -7.70
N ALA A 193 -6.60 -8.86 -6.48
CA ALA A 193 -5.24 -9.19 -6.07
C ALA A 193 -5.09 -10.67 -5.75
N VAL A 194 -6.09 -11.21 -5.05
CA VAL A 194 -6.16 -12.65 -4.75
C VAL A 194 -6.26 -13.43 -6.05
N ALA A 195 -7.13 -13.02 -6.99
CA ALA A 195 -7.28 -13.67 -8.29
C ALA A 195 -6.00 -13.60 -9.13
N ALA A 196 -5.32 -12.45 -9.16
CA ALA A 196 -4.07 -12.27 -9.91
C ALA A 196 -2.93 -13.20 -9.45
N LEU A 197 -3.01 -13.72 -8.21
CA LEU A 197 -2.04 -14.69 -7.69
C LEU A 197 -2.57 -16.12 -7.78
N ALA A 198 -3.82 -16.35 -7.35
CA ALA A 198 -4.40 -17.68 -7.22
C ALA A 198 -4.62 -18.36 -8.56
N VAL A 199 -5.08 -17.64 -9.59
CA VAL A 199 -5.34 -18.21 -10.92
C VAL A 199 -4.08 -18.75 -11.59
N PRO A 200 -3.00 -17.95 -11.78
CA PRO A 200 -1.79 -18.47 -12.41
C PRO A 200 -1.10 -19.52 -11.53
N LEU A 201 -1.13 -19.37 -10.20
CA LEU A 201 -0.58 -20.39 -9.29
C LEU A 201 -1.30 -21.74 -9.45
N ALA A 202 -2.63 -21.75 -9.49
CA ALA A 202 -3.40 -22.97 -9.70
C ALA A 202 -3.08 -23.62 -11.04
N ALA A 203 -2.94 -22.82 -12.12
CA ALA A 203 -2.56 -23.33 -13.43
C ALA A 203 -1.15 -23.98 -13.43
N VAL A 204 -0.18 -23.37 -12.75
CA VAL A 204 1.16 -23.96 -12.57
C VAL A 204 1.07 -25.28 -11.80
N ILE A 205 0.29 -25.34 -10.71
CA ILE A 205 0.12 -26.56 -9.92
C ILE A 205 -0.50 -27.68 -10.78
N VAL A 206 -1.55 -27.36 -11.56
CA VAL A 206 -2.19 -28.34 -12.45
C VAL A 206 -1.19 -28.83 -13.51
N ALA A 207 -0.43 -27.94 -14.15
CA ALA A 207 0.56 -28.33 -15.15
C ALA A 207 1.66 -29.23 -14.56
N LEU A 208 2.12 -28.93 -13.34
CA LEU A 208 3.07 -29.78 -12.61
C LEU A 208 2.48 -31.17 -12.33
N ILE A 209 1.22 -31.25 -11.87
CA ILE A 209 0.55 -32.54 -11.64
C ILE A 209 0.48 -33.34 -12.94
N LEU A 210 0.07 -32.71 -14.05
CA LEU A 210 -0.01 -33.38 -15.35
C LEU A 210 1.36 -33.89 -15.81
N SER A 211 2.44 -33.12 -15.58
CA SER A 211 3.80 -33.54 -15.93
C SER A 211 4.34 -34.70 -15.08
N LEU A 212 3.77 -34.96 -13.91
CA LEU A 212 4.15 -36.07 -13.04
C LEU A 212 3.36 -37.36 -13.33
N VAL A 213 2.21 -37.23 -13.99
CA VAL A 213 1.29 -38.34 -14.27
C VAL A 213 1.39 -38.83 -15.73
N GLY A 214 1.84 -37.97 -16.65
CA GLY A 214 2.15 -38.32 -18.04
C GLY A 214 3.58 -38.78 -18.23
#